data_AF-A0A2S3QFS6-F1
#
_entry.id   AF-A0A2S3QFS6-F1
#
_cell.length_a   1.000
_cell.length_b   1.000
_cell.length_c   1.000
_cell.angle_alpha   90.00
_cell.angle_beta   90.00
_cell.angle_gamma   90.00
#
_symmetry.space_group_name_H-M   'P 1'
#
loop_
_entity.id
_entity.type
_entity.pdbx_description
1 polymer ?
#
loop_
_entity_poly.entity_id
_entity_poly.type
_entity_poly.pdbx_seq_one_letter_code
_entity_poly.pdbx_strand_id
1 'polypeptide(L)'
;MSTRLAHTTSSLSSPPTARQPKVDLTKQWERLDQQEHRVLTRMTLEAVDAYTRTVKEMLRGALDEQQTEIGGYFSPSGGFRYMVRIKSVSTELENLRQAILHHSPASVVMQRMDLIRGLLCDILL
;
A
#
# COMPACT_ATOMS: atom_id res chain seq x y z
N MET A 1 -65.67 0.31 23.69
CA MET A 1 -64.74 -0.81 23.44
C MET A 1 -64.05 -0.54 22.11
N SER A 2 -62.84 0.05 22.16
CA SER A 2 -62.10 0.46 20.96
C SER A 2 -60.95 -0.51 20.68
N THR A 3 -61.04 -1.17 19.54
CA THR A 3 -60.11 -2.17 19.04
C THR A 3 -58.84 -1.48 18.51
N ARG A 4 -57.70 -1.78 19.13
CA ARG A 4 -56.36 -1.46 18.59
C ARG A 4 -56.09 -2.38 17.40
N LEU A 5 -55.74 -1.82 16.25
CA LEU A 5 -55.06 -2.53 15.17
C LEU A 5 -53.68 -1.89 14.96
N ALA A 6 -52.66 -2.74 15.12
CA ALA A 6 -51.26 -2.45 14.90
C ALA A 6 -50.89 -2.92 13.49
N HIS A 7 -50.29 -2.07 12.66
CA HIS A 7 -49.57 -2.54 11.47
C HIS A 7 -48.36 -1.65 11.16
N THR A 8 -47.19 -2.27 11.34
CA THR A 8 -46.07 -2.28 10.38
C THR A 8 -45.39 -0.95 10.07
N THR A 9 -44.43 -0.56 10.91
CA THR A 9 -43.34 0.34 10.50
C THR A 9 -42.31 -0.45 9.70
N SER A 10 -42.12 -0.03 8.45
CA SER A 10 -41.15 -0.51 7.48
C SER A 10 -39.75 -0.68 8.07
N SER A 11 -39.21 -1.90 7.96
CA SER A 11 -37.80 -2.20 8.18
C SER A 11 -37.01 -1.68 6.96
N LEU A 12 -36.49 -0.46 7.06
CA LEU A 12 -35.47 0.04 6.16
C LEU A 12 -34.15 -0.68 6.49
N SER A 13 -33.91 -1.78 5.79
CA SER A 13 -32.62 -2.44 5.74
C SER A 13 -31.59 -1.47 5.18
N SER A 14 -30.70 -0.97 6.03
CA SER A 14 -29.51 -0.22 5.65
C SER A 14 -28.72 -0.99 4.57
N PRO A 15 -28.12 -0.29 3.59
CA PRO A 15 -27.26 -0.94 2.61
C PRO A 15 -26.07 -1.60 3.33
N PRO A 16 -25.56 -2.75 2.83
CA PRO A 16 -24.39 -3.38 3.41
C PRO A 16 -23.23 -2.37 3.36
N THR A 17 -22.72 -2.08 4.55
CA THR A 17 -21.58 -1.22 4.86
C THR A 17 -20.51 -1.37 3.78
N ALA A 18 -20.19 -0.28 3.09
CA ALA A 18 -19.00 -0.19 2.26
C ALA A 18 -17.83 -0.75 3.09
N ARG A 19 -17.19 -1.81 2.58
CA ARG A 19 -16.05 -2.46 3.24
C ARG A 19 -15.01 -1.38 3.50
N GLN A 20 -14.87 -0.93 4.75
CA GLN A 20 -13.75 -0.08 5.12
C GLN A 20 -12.49 -0.92 4.86
N PRO A 21 -11.56 -0.48 3.99
CA PRO A 21 -10.28 -1.15 3.89
C PRO A 21 -9.66 -1.09 5.29
N LYS A 22 -9.25 -2.25 5.83
CA LYS A 22 -8.66 -2.32 7.18
C LYS A 22 -7.36 -1.52 7.27
N VAL A 23 -6.77 -1.19 6.12
CA VAL A 23 -5.67 -0.26 5.94
C VAL A 23 -6.17 1.02 5.25
N ASP A 24 -5.97 2.18 5.90
CA ASP A 24 -6.22 3.48 5.28
C ASP A 24 -5.10 3.78 4.27
N LEU A 25 -5.24 3.21 3.06
CA LEU A 25 -4.29 3.35 1.95
C LEU A 25 -3.97 4.82 1.68
N THR A 26 -4.94 5.71 1.81
CA THR A 26 -4.76 7.16 1.63
C THR A 26 -3.69 7.72 2.56
N LYS A 27 -3.75 7.37 3.85
CA LYS A 27 -2.73 7.81 4.83
C LYS A 27 -1.37 7.18 4.58
N GLN A 28 -1.33 5.96 4.06
CA GLN A 28 -0.07 5.31 3.70
C GLN A 28 0.59 6.02 2.51
N TRP A 29 -0.18 6.38 1.49
CA TRP A 29 0.30 7.17 0.35
C TRP A 29 0.77 8.56 0.77
N GLU A 30 0.02 9.25 1.64
CA GLU A 30 0.44 10.54 2.19
C GLU A 30 1.76 10.44 2.96
N ARG A 31 1.92 9.40 3.79
CA ARG A 31 3.18 9.15 4.50
C ARG A 31 4.33 8.84 3.55
N LEU A 32 4.07 8.12 2.45
CA LEU A 32 5.05 7.85 1.41
C LEU A 32 5.52 9.15 0.76
N ASP A 33 4.59 10.04 0.38
CA ASP A 33 4.89 11.36 -0.21
C ASP A 33 5.80 12.20 0.69
N GLN A 34 5.51 12.20 1.99
CA GLN A 34 6.35 12.89 2.97
C GLN A 34 7.77 12.31 3.03
N GLN A 35 7.93 10.98 2.89
CA GLN A 35 9.26 10.37 2.84
C GLN A 35 9.99 10.65 1.53
N GLU A 36 9.30 10.63 0.38
CA GLU A 36 9.88 11.00 -0.92
C GLU A 36 10.41 12.43 -0.90
N HIS A 37 9.62 13.37 -0.38
CA HIS A 37 10.05 14.76 -0.22
C HIS A 37 11.29 14.88 0.69
N ARG A 38 11.34 14.11 1.79
CA ARG A 38 12.51 14.07 2.68
C ARG A 38 13.76 13.53 1.98
N VAL A 39 13.62 12.47 1.17
CA VAL A 39 14.74 11.91 0.39
C VAL A 39 15.28 12.94 -0.60
N LEU A 40 14.41 13.66 -1.32
CA LEU A 40 14.83 14.68 -2.28
C LEU A 40 15.50 15.89 -1.63
N THR A 41 15.03 16.27 -0.44
CA THR A 41 15.54 17.46 0.25
C THR A 41 16.89 17.20 0.91
N ARG A 42 17.08 15.99 1.46
CA ARG A 42 18.27 15.66 2.27
C ARG A 42 19.30 14.82 1.54
N MET A 43 18.87 13.93 0.64
CA MET A 43 19.71 12.97 -0.07
C MET A 43 20.66 12.19 0.85
N THR A 44 20.17 11.73 2.00
CA THR A 44 20.93 10.95 2.98
C THR A 44 20.44 9.51 3.10
N LEU A 45 21.31 8.61 3.56
CA LEU A 45 20.95 7.21 3.83
C LEU A 45 19.84 7.08 4.88
N GLU A 46 19.85 7.95 5.90
CA GLU A 46 18.81 7.97 6.93
C GLU A 46 17.42 8.24 6.32
N ALA A 47 17.33 9.18 5.38
CA ALA A 47 16.08 9.48 4.69
C ALA A 47 15.62 8.29 3.83
N VAL A 48 16.54 7.62 3.13
CA VAL A 48 16.24 6.41 2.35
C VAL A 48 15.83 5.25 3.24
N ASP A 49 16.45 5.06 4.40
CA ASP A 49 16.07 4.01 5.36
C ASP A 49 14.66 4.25 5.90
N ALA A 50 14.28 5.50 6.18
CA ALA A 50 12.92 5.86 6.60
C ALA A 50 11.88 5.64 5.49
N TYR A 51 12.21 6.01 4.24
CA TYR A 51 11.41 5.70 3.06
C TYR A 51 11.23 4.18 2.89
N THR A 52 12.32 3.42 2.96
CA THR A 52 12.35 1.96 2.86
C THR A 52 11.46 1.28 3.90
N ARG A 53 11.50 1.75 5.16
CA ARG A 53 10.61 1.24 6.21
C ARG A 53 9.15 1.48 5.87
N THR A 54 8.81 2.66 5.37
CA THR A 54 7.44 3.01 4.96
C THR A 54 6.95 2.10 3.83
N VAL A 55 7.77 1.89 2.79
CA VAL A 55 7.46 0.96 1.69
C VAL A 55 7.25 -0.47 2.20
N LYS A 56 8.10 -0.96 3.10
CA LYS A 56 7.95 -2.29 3.71
C LYS A 56 6.68 -2.43 4.55
N GLU A 57 6.30 -1.39 5.28
CA GLU A 57 5.04 -1.35 6.04
C GLU A 57 3.83 -1.45 5.11
N MET A 58 3.83 -0.74 3.97
CA MET A 58 2.76 -0.82 2.96
C MET A 58 2.64 -2.24 2.38
N LEU A 59 3.76 -2.83 1.96
CA LEU A 59 3.79 -4.20 1.43
C LEU A 59 3.30 -5.25 2.44
N ARG A 60 3.62 -5.06 3.73
CA ARG A 60 3.13 -5.92 4.80
C ARG A 60 1.61 -5.82 4.96
N GLY A 61 1.07 -4.61 4.93
CA GLY A 61 -0.39 -4.39 4.96
C GLY A 61 -1.09 -5.12 3.81
N ALA A 62 -0.53 -5.03 2.60
CA ALA A 62 -1.05 -5.72 1.42
C ALA A 62 -1.05 -7.25 1.56
N LEU A 63 0.03 -7.81 2.12
CA LEU A 63 0.15 -9.25 2.39
C LEU A 63 -0.87 -9.75 3.41
N ASP A 64 -1.13 -8.96 4.46
CA ASP A 64 -2.09 -9.30 5.50
C ASP A 64 -3.54 -9.24 4.96
N GLU A 65 -3.84 -8.27 4.08
CA GLU A 65 -5.13 -8.18 3.37
C GLU A 65 -5.35 -9.34 2.40
N GLN A 66 -4.34 -9.70 1.58
CA GLN A 66 -4.46 -10.85 0.70
C GLN A 66 -4.68 -12.17 1.45
N GLN A 67 -3.98 -12.39 2.57
CA GLN A 67 -4.23 -13.58 3.39
C GLN A 67 -5.66 -13.63 3.97
N THR A 68 -6.26 -12.48 4.27
CA THR A 68 -7.64 -12.41 4.79
C THR A 68 -8.70 -12.53 3.70
N GLU A 69 -8.44 -12.09 2.47
CA GLU A 69 -9.35 -12.30 1.34
C GLU A 69 -9.36 -13.76 0.85
N ILE A 70 -8.28 -14.50 1.08
CA ILE A 70 -8.04 -15.80 0.43
C ILE A 70 -8.23 -16.97 1.41
N GLY A 71 -9.31 -16.92 2.18
CA GLY A 71 -9.82 -18.08 2.92
C GLY A 71 -10.30 -19.25 2.04
N GLY A 72 -9.90 -19.36 0.77
CA GLY A 72 -10.46 -20.37 -0.15
C GLY A 72 -9.62 -20.82 -1.35
N TYR A 73 -8.88 -19.95 -2.06
CA TYR A 73 -8.19 -20.39 -3.29
C TYR A 73 -7.02 -19.47 -3.69
N PHE A 74 -5.81 -19.72 -3.17
CA PHE A 74 -4.59 -19.08 -3.67
C PHE A 74 -3.95 -19.98 -4.72
N SER A 75 -3.99 -19.60 -5.99
CA SER A 75 -3.29 -20.35 -7.04
C SER A 75 -1.78 -20.19 -6.86
N PRO A 76 -0.97 -21.28 -6.97
CA PRO A 76 0.49 -21.21 -6.93
C PRO A 76 1.09 -20.18 -7.91
N SER A 77 0.41 -19.97 -9.04
CA SER A 77 0.81 -18.98 -10.06
C SER A 77 0.63 -17.52 -9.61
N GLY A 78 -0.41 -17.23 -8.83
CA GLY A 78 -0.67 -15.90 -8.27
C GLY A 78 0.36 -15.53 -7.21
N GLY A 79 0.67 -16.47 -6.31
CA GLY A 79 1.72 -16.29 -5.30
C GLY A 79 3.10 -16.06 -5.91
N PHE A 80 3.43 -16.79 -6.98
CA PHE A 80 4.69 -16.58 -7.70
C PHE A 80 4.79 -15.16 -8.30
N ARG A 81 3.75 -14.68 -9.00
CA ARG A 81 3.72 -13.32 -9.57
C ARG A 81 3.87 -12.25 -8.49
N TYR A 82 3.17 -12.43 -7.36
CA TYR A 82 3.25 -11.51 -6.24
C TYR A 82 4.66 -11.46 -5.62
N MET A 83 5.29 -12.63 -5.44
CA MET A 83 6.67 -12.72 -4.95
C MET A 83 7.67 -12.05 -5.90
N VAL A 84 7.49 -12.19 -7.22
CA VAL A 84 8.31 -11.51 -8.22
C VAL A 84 8.17 -9.99 -8.09
N ARG A 85 6.95 -9.46 -7.93
CA ARG A 85 6.72 -8.02 -7.74
C ARG A 85 7.38 -7.49 -6.46
N ILE A 86 7.25 -8.18 -5.33
CA ILE A 86 7.95 -7.79 -4.08
C ILE A 86 9.47 -7.78 -4.27
N LYS A 87 10.01 -8.77 -4.99
CA LYS A 87 11.45 -8.82 -5.28
C LYS A 87 11.87 -7.62 -6.12
N SER A 88 11.09 -7.23 -7.12
CA SER A 88 11.33 -6.02 -7.91
C SER A 88 11.35 -4.75 -7.06
N VAL A 89 10.39 -4.60 -6.13
CA VAL A 89 10.40 -3.46 -5.19
C VAL A 89 11.67 -3.46 -4.33
N SER A 90 12.07 -4.62 -3.82
CA SER A 90 13.29 -4.76 -3.02
C SER A 90 14.56 -4.39 -3.79
N THR A 91 14.63 -4.78 -5.07
CA THR A 91 15.73 -4.41 -5.97
C THR A 91 15.78 -2.91 -6.19
N GLU A 92 14.65 -2.25 -6.46
CA GLU A 92 14.65 -0.80 -6.67
C GLU A 92 14.95 0.00 -5.39
N LEU A 93 14.55 -0.48 -4.22
CA LEU A 93 14.96 0.10 -2.94
C LEU A 93 16.48 0.04 -2.72
N GLU A 94 17.11 -1.08 -3.09
CA GLU A 94 18.57 -1.19 -3.04
C GLU A 94 19.23 -0.26 -4.07
N ASN A 95 18.70 -0.20 -5.30
CA ASN A 95 19.18 0.73 -6.33
C ASN A 95 19.08 2.20 -5.87
N LEU A 96 18.01 2.57 -5.15
CA LEU A 96 17.85 3.90 -4.56
C LEU A 96 18.92 4.17 -3.48
N ARG A 97 19.18 3.19 -2.60
CA ARG A 97 20.25 3.28 -1.59
C ARG A 97 21.61 3.48 -2.25
N GLN A 98 21.93 2.69 -3.28
CA GLN A 98 23.16 2.81 -4.05
C GLN A 98 23.27 4.16 -4.76
N ALA A 99 22.16 4.69 -5.30
CA ALA A 99 22.15 6.01 -5.94
C ALA A 99 22.56 7.12 -4.96
N ILE A 100 22.12 7.04 -3.70
CA ILE A 100 22.54 7.96 -2.64
C ILE A 100 24.00 7.74 -2.24
N LEU A 101 24.45 6.50 -2.08
CA LEU A 101 25.86 6.18 -1.74
C LEU A 101 26.85 6.70 -2.79
N HIS A 102 26.48 6.63 -4.07
CA HIS A 102 27.30 7.08 -5.19
C HIS A 102 27.11 8.56 -5.54
N HIS A 103 26.37 9.33 -4.73
CA HIS A 103 26.08 10.75 -4.98
C HIS A 103 25.47 10.99 -6.38
N SER A 104 24.55 10.13 -6.80
CA SER A 104 23.88 10.25 -8.08
C SER A 104 23.07 11.55 -8.18
N PRO A 105 22.85 12.09 -9.39
CA PRO A 105 22.01 13.25 -9.60
C PRO A 105 20.58 13.05 -9.04
N ALA A 106 19.96 14.14 -8.57
CA ALA A 106 18.60 14.10 -8.03
C ALA A 106 17.57 13.52 -9.02
N SER A 107 17.75 13.73 -10.33
CA SER A 107 16.90 13.14 -11.37
C SER A 107 16.91 11.61 -11.36
N VAL A 108 18.06 10.99 -11.10
CA VAL A 108 18.19 9.53 -10.97
C VAL A 108 17.45 9.05 -9.72
N VAL A 109 17.60 9.76 -8.61
CA VAL A 109 16.90 9.45 -7.35
C VAL A 109 15.38 9.54 -7.51
N MET A 110 14.89 10.59 -8.17
CA MET A 110 13.47 10.75 -8.51
C MET A 110 12.96 9.60 -9.37
N GLN A 111 13.66 9.27 -10.46
CA GLN A 111 13.29 8.17 -11.34
C GLN A 111 13.18 6.83 -10.58
N ARG A 112 14.09 6.57 -9.63
CA ARG A 112 14.04 5.35 -8.80
C ARG A 112 12.81 5.33 -7.89
N MET A 113 12.47 6.45 -7.27
CA MET A 113 11.26 6.54 -6.44
C MET A 113 9.99 6.37 -7.28
N ASP A 114 9.92 6.97 -8.47
CA ASP A 114 8.79 6.80 -9.39
C ASP A 114 8.60 5.31 -9.79
N LEU A 115 9.70 4.60 -10.05
CA LEU A 115 9.64 3.16 -10.33
C LEU A 115 9.11 2.36 -9.13
N ILE A 116 9.56 2.66 -7.91
CA ILE A 116 9.06 2.03 -6.69
C ILE A 116 7.57 2.30 -6.52
N ARG A 117 7.13 3.54 -6.78
CA ARG A 117 5.74 3.95 -6.72
C ARG A 117 4.87 3.17 -7.70
N GLY A 118 5.32 3.04 -8.95
CA GLY A 118 4.64 2.24 -9.97
C GLY A 118 4.49 0.77 -9.55
N LEU A 119 5.56 0.17 -9.02
CA LEU A 119 5.51 -1.20 -8.50
C LEU A 119 4.57 -1.36 -7.30
N LEU A 120 4.49 -0.35 -6.43
CA LEU A 120 3.52 -0.35 -5.32
C LEU A 120 2.09 -0.26 -5.81
N CYS A 121 1.81 0.60 -6.81
CA CYS A 121 0.49 0.64 -7.44
C CYS A 121 0.11 -0.72 -8.03
N ASP A 122 1.02 -1.39 -8.75
CA ASP A 122 0.78 -2.72 -9.32
C ASP A 122 0.47 -3.80 -8.26
N ILE A 123 0.92 -3.61 -7.03
CA ILE A 123 0.72 -4.57 -5.92
C ILE A 123 -0.57 -4.26 -5.15
N LEU A 124 -0.88 -2.97 -4.94
CA LEU A 124 -1.93 -2.49 -4.06
C LEU A 124 -3.27 -2.22 -4.77
N LEU A 125 -3.26 -2.08 -6.10
CA LEU A 125 -4.42 -1.79 -6.94
C LEU A 125 -4.64 -2.92 -7.97
#